data_AF-A0A9Q1BG17-F1
#
_entry.id   AF-A0A9Q1BG17-F1
#
_cell.length_a   1.000
_cell.length_b   1.000
_cell.length_c   1.000
_cell.angle_alpha   90.00
_cell.angle_beta   90.00
_cell.angle_gamma   90.00
#
_symmetry.space_group_name_H-M   'P 1'
#
loop_
_entity.id
_entity.type
_entity.pdbx_description
1 polymer ?
#
loop_
_entity_poly.entity_id
_entity_poly.type
_entity_poly.pdbx_seq_one_letter_code
_entity_poly.pdbx_strand_id
1 'polypeptide(L)'
;MAEELNLRDVENIQREADCSICLNKCSERLLPNCGHSFCEECLHKINENGKISCPECRKVSTLPDGKVQNLMRNFVAMRIRDQTTTIIEEKGRATGESAKMKLVVNLLNGKKMEVQVNGPDVTVNELKREIAEKSNIGEDHQRLLYLGKELENEKKLGHYKIGPYSTIHMVQRMLGGRLILFNILSYG
;
A
#
# COMPACT_ATOMS: atom_id res chain seq x y z
N MET A 1 35.56 0.76 10.43
CA MET A 1 34.70 0.35 9.31
C MET A 1 33.27 0.62 9.75
N ALA A 2 32.58 1.58 9.14
CA ALA A 2 31.18 1.81 9.46
C ALA A 2 30.36 0.71 8.77
N GLU A 3 29.60 -0.07 9.52
CA GLU A 3 28.59 -0.96 8.95
C GLU A 3 27.53 -0.08 8.29
N GLU A 4 27.40 -0.21 6.96
CA GLU A 4 26.32 0.44 6.24
C GLU A 4 24.98 -0.15 6.71
N LEU A 5 24.08 0.70 7.22
CA LEU A 5 22.72 0.29 7.59
C LEU A 5 22.03 -0.42 6.41
N ASN A 6 21.56 -1.65 6.64
CA ASN A 6 20.82 -2.42 5.63
C ASN A 6 19.48 -1.74 5.32
N LEU A 7 19.00 -1.81 4.06
CA LEU A 7 17.66 -1.27 3.70
C LEU A 7 16.57 -1.78 4.65
N ARG A 8 16.63 -3.05 5.06
CA ARG A 8 15.65 -3.64 5.98
C ARG A 8 15.60 -2.92 7.32
N ASP A 9 16.73 -2.46 7.82
CA ASP A 9 16.80 -1.73 9.09
C ASP A 9 16.16 -0.35 8.94
N VAL A 10 16.41 0.31 7.81
CA VAL A 10 15.80 1.61 7.47
C VAL A 10 14.29 1.49 7.29
N GLU A 11 13.80 0.44 6.63
CA GLU A 11 12.37 0.15 6.50
C GLU A 11 11.70 -0.10 7.86
N ASN A 12 12.37 -0.81 8.78
CA ASN A 12 11.85 -1.03 10.12
C ASN A 12 11.75 0.28 10.91
N ILE A 13 12.78 1.13 10.85
CA ILE A 13 12.77 2.47 11.46
C ILE A 13 11.63 3.31 10.88
N GLN A 14 11.41 3.25 9.56
CA GLN A 14 10.31 3.97 8.93
C GLN A 14 8.96 3.49 9.48
N ARG A 15 8.75 2.17 9.64
CA ARG A 15 7.50 1.64 10.22
C ARG A 15 7.25 2.10 11.65
N GLU A 16 8.28 2.21 12.47
CA GLU A 16 8.16 2.78 13.82
C GLU A 16 7.81 4.27 13.78
N ALA A 17 8.34 4.98 12.78
CA ALA A 17 8.02 6.37 12.48
C ALA A 17 6.72 6.53 11.69
N ASP A 18 5.93 5.48 11.46
CA ASP A 18 4.65 5.54 10.76
C ASP A 18 3.46 5.60 11.73
N CYS A 19 2.31 6.07 11.25
CA CYS A 19 1.09 6.04 12.04
C CYS A 19 0.52 4.63 12.02
N SER A 20 0.36 3.98 13.16
CA SER A 20 -0.15 2.60 13.22
C SER A 20 -1.61 2.43 12.82
N ILE A 21 -2.37 3.53 12.73
CA ILE A 21 -3.77 3.50 12.28
C ILE A 21 -3.85 3.44 10.75
N CYS A 22 -3.07 4.26 10.05
CA CYS A 22 -3.20 4.42 8.59
C CYS A 22 -2.01 3.91 7.78
N LEU A 23 -0.87 3.65 8.42
CA LEU A 23 0.38 3.18 7.80
C LEU A 23 0.88 4.06 6.64
N ASN A 24 0.46 5.33 6.59
CA ASN A 24 0.70 6.25 5.48
C ASN A 24 1.46 7.51 5.92
N LYS A 25 1.97 8.29 4.95
CA LYS A 25 2.60 9.59 5.20
C LYS A 25 1.59 10.56 5.81
N CYS A 26 1.91 11.05 7.00
CA CYS A 26 1.08 11.96 7.77
C CYS A 26 1.63 13.38 7.64
N SER A 27 0.76 14.37 7.42
CA SER A 27 1.12 15.79 7.44
C SER A 27 1.53 16.24 8.83
N GLU A 28 0.83 15.81 9.88
CA GLU A 28 1.14 16.12 11.27
C GLU A 28 1.04 14.87 12.17
N ARG A 29 2.04 14.70 13.06
CA ARG A 29 2.07 13.65 14.09
C ARG A 29 1.80 14.26 15.45
N LEU A 30 0.74 13.80 16.10
CA LEU A 30 0.28 14.30 17.38
C LEU A 30 0.38 13.22 18.46
N LEU A 31 0.71 13.64 19.68
CA LEU A 31 0.95 12.81 20.85
C LEU A 31 -0.23 12.91 21.81
N PRO A 32 -1.04 11.84 21.97
CA PRO A 32 -1.85 11.68 23.17
C PRO A 32 -0.93 11.57 24.41
N ASN A 33 -1.49 11.66 25.62
CA ASN A 33 -0.76 11.69 26.90
C ASN A 33 -0.17 10.30 27.29
N CYS A 34 0.42 9.59 26.33
CA CYS A 34 0.94 8.23 26.42
C CYS A 34 2.24 8.01 25.62
N GLY A 35 2.79 9.05 24.96
CA GLY A 35 4.05 8.96 24.20
C GLY A 35 3.94 8.32 22.80
N HIS A 36 2.85 7.62 22.50
CA HIS A 36 2.56 7.16 21.13
C HIS A 36 2.13 8.34 20.27
N SER A 37 2.44 8.32 18.97
CA SER A 37 2.06 9.41 18.07
C SER A 37 1.29 8.89 16.86
N PHE A 38 0.29 9.66 16.43
CA PHE A 38 -0.61 9.28 15.34
C PHE A 38 -0.86 10.47 14.41
N CYS A 39 -1.42 10.21 13.25
CA CYS A 39 -1.80 11.24 12.30
C CYS A 39 -2.98 12.08 12.83
N GLU A 40 -2.96 13.40 12.60
CA GLU A 40 -4.05 14.29 13.01
C GLU A 40 -5.42 13.79 12.51
N GLU A 41 -5.52 13.44 11.23
CA GLU A 41 -6.75 12.90 10.62
C GLU A 41 -7.24 11.61 11.31
N CYS A 42 -6.30 10.79 11.78
CA CYS A 42 -6.58 9.52 12.44
C CYS A 42 -7.12 9.78 13.85
N LEU A 43 -6.52 10.73 14.56
CA LEU A 43 -6.97 11.16 15.88
C LEU A 43 -8.36 11.81 15.84
N HIS A 44 -8.68 12.55 14.77
CA HIS A 44 -10.03 13.07 14.57
C HIS A 44 -11.08 11.97 14.46
N LYS A 45 -10.76 10.84 13.82
CA LYS A 45 -11.70 9.72 13.66
C LYS A 45 -11.99 8.97 14.95
N ILE A 46 -11.04 8.96 15.90
CA ILE A 46 -11.16 8.25 17.19
C ILE A 46 -11.41 9.20 18.36
N ASN A 47 -11.64 10.48 18.09
CA ASN A 47 -12.00 11.46 19.10
C ASN A 47 -13.46 11.29 19.49
N GLU A 48 -13.70 10.93 20.74
CA GLU A 48 -15.02 10.80 21.33
C GLU A 48 -15.22 11.93 22.35
N ASN A 49 -15.92 12.98 21.94
CA ASN A 49 -16.28 14.12 22.81
C ASN A 49 -15.09 14.74 23.57
N GLY A 50 -13.96 14.94 22.88
CA GLY A 50 -12.77 15.53 23.50
C GLY A 50 -11.88 14.53 24.22
N LYS A 51 -12.10 13.23 24.03
CA LYS A 51 -11.26 12.16 24.59
C LYS A 51 -10.78 11.24 23.48
N ILE A 52 -9.56 10.75 23.63
CA ILE A 52 -8.94 9.80 22.71
C ILE A 52 -8.44 8.60 23.50
N SER A 53 -8.89 7.41 23.12
CA SER A 53 -8.28 6.15 23.57
C SER A 53 -7.12 5.80 22.64
N CYS A 54 -5.91 5.69 23.18
CA CYS A 54 -4.73 5.32 22.40
C CYS A 54 -4.86 3.88 21.85
N PRO A 55 -4.76 3.66 20.52
CA PRO A 55 -4.82 2.30 19.95
C PRO A 55 -3.70 1.36 20.42
N GLU A 56 -2.52 1.89 20.75
CA GLU A 56 -1.36 1.09 21.15
C GLU A 56 -1.42 0.64 22.62
N CYS A 57 -1.79 1.54 23.53
CA CYS A 57 -1.72 1.29 24.97
C CYS A 57 -3.04 1.43 25.73
N ARG A 58 -4.14 1.75 25.03
CA ARG A 58 -5.51 1.94 25.58
C ARG A 58 -5.66 3.07 26.60
N LYS A 59 -4.61 3.86 26.83
CA LYS A 59 -4.68 5.03 27.72
C LYS A 59 -5.61 6.08 27.13
N VAL A 60 -6.57 6.54 27.93
CA VAL A 60 -7.48 7.63 27.56
C VAL A 60 -6.79 8.97 27.84
N SER A 61 -6.75 9.83 26.83
CA SER A 61 -6.23 11.18 26.89
C SER A 61 -7.35 12.19 26.68
N THR A 62 -7.45 13.18 27.56
CA THR A 62 -8.34 14.33 27.38
C THR A 62 -7.66 15.37 26.49
N LEU A 63 -8.37 15.86 25.48
CA LEU A 63 -7.88 16.86 24.55
C LEU A 63 -7.90 18.27 25.17
N PRO A 64 -6.84 19.08 24.99
CA PRO A 64 -6.90 20.50 25.34
C PRO A 64 -7.97 21.21 24.48
N ASP A 65 -8.88 21.93 25.13
CA ASP A 65 -10.04 22.60 24.49
C ASP A 65 -10.95 21.66 23.66
N GLY A 66 -10.86 20.35 23.87
CA GLY A 66 -11.59 19.35 23.08
C GLY A 66 -11.08 19.19 21.64
N LYS A 67 -9.97 19.84 21.26
CA LYS A 67 -9.46 19.86 19.88
C LYS A 67 -8.20 19.01 19.72
N VAL A 68 -8.18 18.21 18.66
CA VAL A 68 -7.05 17.33 18.32
C VAL A 68 -5.80 18.14 18.00
N GLN A 69 -5.95 19.24 17.26
CA GLN A 69 -4.88 20.16 16.82
C GLN A 69 -4.04 20.73 17.97
N ASN A 70 -4.61 20.75 19.19
CA ASN A 70 -3.96 21.30 20.37
C ASN A 70 -3.07 20.27 21.09
N LEU A 71 -3.00 19.03 20.60
CA LEU A 71 -2.05 18.04 21.11
C LEU A 71 -0.61 18.39 20.70
N MET A 72 0.35 17.92 21.50
CA MET A 72 1.76 18.13 21.21
C MET A 72 2.17 17.41 19.92
N ARG A 73 2.94 18.11 19.08
CA ARG A 73 3.50 17.54 17.85
C ARG A 73 4.76 16.74 18.11
N ASN A 74 4.92 15.63 17.40
CA ASN A 74 6.15 14.84 17.39
C ASN A 74 6.98 15.14 16.13
N PHE A 75 7.72 16.25 16.15
CA PHE A 75 8.59 16.66 15.03
C PHE A 75 9.72 15.67 14.77
N VAL A 76 10.17 14.92 15.79
CA VAL A 76 11.23 13.93 15.66
C VAL A 76 10.77 12.77 14.78
N ALA A 77 9.57 12.22 15.02
CA ALA A 77 9.01 11.16 14.19
C ALA A 77 8.84 11.60 12.72
N MET A 78 8.45 12.85 12.48
CA MET A 78 8.36 13.39 11.11
C MET A 78 9.72 13.44 10.42
N ARG A 79 10.76 13.97 11.09
CA ARG A 79 12.12 14.02 10.54
C ARG A 79 12.68 12.64 10.24
N ILE A 80 12.51 11.68 11.17
CA ILE A 80 12.94 10.29 10.96
C ILE A 80 12.22 9.69 9.75
N ARG A 81 10.91 9.91 9.62
CA ARG A 81 10.15 9.42 8.47
C ARG A 81 10.63 10.03 7.15
N ASP A 82 10.82 11.34 7.09
CA ASP A 82 11.30 11.99 5.87
C ASP A 82 12.72 11.51 5.51
N GLN A 83 13.64 11.42 6.48
CA GLN A 83 15.00 10.92 6.25
C GLN A 83 15.02 9.45 5.78
N THR A 84 14.26 8.57 6.43
CA THR A 84 14.16 7.16 6.01
C THR A 84 13.56 7.02 4.62
N THR A 85 12.57 7.84 4.27
CA THR A 85 12.00 7.90 2.92
C THR A 85 13.08 8.29 1.91
N THR A 86 13.85 9.34 2.18
CA THR A 86 14.96 9.76 1.31
C THR A 86 16.01 8.68 1.16
N ILE A 87 16.42 8.01 2.25
CA ILE A 87 17.41 6.92 2.19
C ILE A 87 16.88 5.74 1.36
N ILE A 88 15.61 5.38 1.54
CA ILE A 88 14.97 4.29 0.77
C ILE A 88 14.91 4.67 -0.72
N GLU A 89 14.56 5.92 -1.05
CA GLU A 89 14.52 6.42 -2.43
C GLU A 89 15.92 6.53 -3.05
N GLU A 90 16.92 7.02 -2.31
CA GLU A 90 18.31 7.18 -2.77
C GLU A 90 18.97 5.82 -2.97
N LYS A 91 18.83 4.90 -2.00
CA LYS A 91 19.32 3.54 -2.16
C LYS A 91 18.57 2.82 -3.28
N GLY A 92 17.26 3.00 -3.39
CA GLY A 92 16.45 2.47 -4.51
C GLY A 92 16.79 3.06 -5.89
N ARG A 93 17.48 4.21 -5.96
CA ARG A 93 18.04 4.76 -7.21
C ARG A 93 19.49 4.34 -7.46
N ALA A 94 20.29 4.20 -6.40
CA ALA A 94 21.71 3.83 -6.48
C ALA A 94 21.89 2.33 -6.78
N THR A 95 20.99 1.49 -6.30
CA THR A 95 20.80 0.14 -6.83
C THR A 95 19.79 0.27 -7.97
N GLY A 96 20.15 0.02 -9.23
CA GLY A 96 19.20 -0.13 -10.34
C GLY A 96 18.19 -1.28 -10.15
N GLU A 97 18.00 -1.77 -8.93
CA GLU A 97 16.91 -2.60 -8.49
C GLU A 97 15.68 -1.72 -8.32
N SER A 98 15.03 -1.47 -9.46
CA SER A 98 13.61 -1.16 -9.52
C SER A 98 12.89 -1.91 -8.39
N ALA A 99 12.22 -1.18 -7.49
CA ALA A 99 11.55 -1.76 -6.33
C ALA A 99 10.56 -2.84 -6.80
N LYS A 100 11.02 -4.09 -6.84
CA LYS A 100 10.30 -5.22 -7.41
C LYS A 100 9.13 -5.55 -6.50
N MET A 101 7.97 -4.98 -6.76
CA MET A 101 6.77 -5.27 -6.00
C MET A 101 6.15 -6.58 -6.47
N LYS A 102 5.73 -7.41 -5.52
CA LYS A 102 4.99 -8.65 -5.79
C LYS A 102 3.49 -8.37 -5.82
N LEU A 103 2.78 -9.00 -6.74
CA LEU A 103 1.34 -8.94 -6.91
C LEU A 103 0.78 -10.36 -6.91
N VAL A 104 -0.45 -10.52 -6.43
CA VAL A 104 -1.17 -11.80 -6.47
C VAL A 104 -2.19 -11.72 -7.60
N VAL A 105 -2.08 -12.61 -8.58
CA VAL A 105 -3.06 -12.73 -9.66
C VAL A 105 -3.91 -13.97 -9.41
N ASN A 106 -5.21 -13.77 -9.26
CA ASN A 106 -6.18 -14.84 -9.06
C ASN A 106 -6.87 -15.15 -10.38
N LEU A 107 -6.73 -16.40 -10.84
CA LEU A 107 -7.40 -16.90 -12.04
C LEU A 107 -8.79 -17.43 -11.67
N LEU A 108 -9.70 -17.44 -12.65
CA LEU A 108 -11.08 -17.95 -12.47
C LEU A 108 -11.16 -19.43 -12.07
N ASN A 109 -10.12 -20.22 -12.32
CA ASN A 109 -10.04 -21.61 -11.87
C ASN A 109 -9.67 -21.74 -10.38
N GLY A 110 -9.59 -20.62 -9.64
CA GLY A 110 -9.19 -20.58 -8.22
C GLY A 110 -7.69 -20.67 -7.99
N LYS A 111 -6.87 -20.82 -9.04
CA LYS A 111 -5.42 -20.81 -8.95
C LYS A 111 -4.94 -19.38 -8.70
N LYS A 112 -4.06 -19.22 -7.72
CA LYS A 112 -3.34 -17.98 -7.46
C LYS A 112 -1.93 -18.08 -8.00
N MET A 113 -1.41 -17.00 -8.58
CA MET A 113 -0.01 -16.90 -8.98
C MET A 113 0.59 -15.58 -8.50
N GLU A 114 1.87 -15.62 -8.17
CA GLU A 114 2.62 -14.43 -7.80
C GLU A 114 3.35 -13.87 -9.02
N VAL A 115 3.16 -12.57 -9.28
CA VAL A 115 3.82 -11.84 -10.36
C VAL A 115 4.66 -10.73 -9.74
N GLN A 116 5.87 -10.53 -10.25
CA GLN A 116 6.77 -9.52 -9.72
C GLN A 116 6.92 -8.43 -10.79
N VAL A 117 6.71 -7.17 -10.41
CA VAL A 117 6.78 -6.04 -11.34
C VAL A 117 7.68 -4.95 -10.78
N ASN A 118 8.22 -4.15 -11.69
CA ASN A 118 9.21 -3.09 -11.46
C ASN A 118 8.59 -1.81 -10.87
N GLY A 119 7.86 -1.96 -9.76
CA GLY A 119 7.23 -0.86 -9.02
C GLY A 119 5.88 -0.38 -9.57
N PRO A 120 5.34 0.73 -9.02
CA PRO A 120 4.01 1.23 -9.36
C PRO A 120 3.94 1.99 -10.70
N ASP A 121 5.08 2.35 -11.28
CA ASP A 121 5.16 3.05 -12.57
C ASP A 121 4.94 2.17 -13.80
N VAL A 122 4.95 0.85 -13.58
CA VAL A 122 4.69 -0.17 -14.60
C VAL A 122 3.28 0.01 -15.17
N THR A 123 3.15 -0.16 -16.47
CA THR A 123 1.86 -0.13 -17.18
C THR A 123 1.11 -1.44 -17.04
N VAL A 124 -0.22 -1.40 -17.18
CA VAL A 124 -1.04 -2.62 -17.19
C VAL A 124 -0.65 -3.55 -18.34
N ASN A 125 -0.21 -3.01 -19.48
CA ASN A 125 0.28 -3.82 -20.60
C ASN A 125 1.52 -4.65 -20.23
N GLU A 126 2.48 -4.04 -19.54
CA GLU A 126 3.67 -4.76 -19.06
C GLU A 126 3.32 -5.82 -18.01
N LEU A 127 2.35 -5.56 -17.12
CA LEU A 127 1.84 -6.59 -16.20
C LEU A 127 1.21 -7.77 -16.96
N LYS A 128 0.48 -7.53 -18.05
CA LYS A 128 -0.09 -8.61 -18.87
C LYS A 128 0.98 -9.50 -19.50
N ARG A 129 2.08 -8.90 -19.96
CA ARG A 129 3.24 -9.64 -20.48
C ARG A 129 3.84 -10.57 -19.42
N GLU A 130 4.08 -10.05 -18.21
CA GLU A 130 4.58 -10.85 -17.07
C GLU A 130 3.62 -12.00 -16.68
N ILE A 131 2.30 -11.75 -16.76
CA ILE A 131 1.29 -12.79 -16.56
C ILE A 131 1.31 -13.80 -17.70
N ALA A 132 1.52 -13.38 -18.95
CA ALA A 132 1.52 -14.26 -20.12
C ALA A 132 2.66 -15.28 -20.03
N GLU A 133 3.85 -14.85 -19.62
CA GLU A 133 5.01 -15.72 -19.42
C GLU A 133 4.77 -16.80 -18.37
N LYS A 134 3.98 -16.51 -17.32
CA LYS A 134 3.69 -17.45 -16.23
C LYS A 134 2.45 -18.31 -16.46
N SER A 135 1.46 -17.79 -17.19
CA SER A 135 0.16 -18.44 -17.38
C SER A 135 0.03 -19.13 -18.73
N ASN A 136 0.92 -18.85 -19.69
CA ASN A 136 0.79 -19.23 -21.11
C ASN A 136 -0.50 -18.70 -21.77
N ILE A 137 -1.11 -17.64 -21.23
CA ILE A 137 -2.29 -16.99 -21.81
C ILE A 137 -1.84 -15.69 -22.46
N GLY A 138 -1.99 -15.57 -23.79
CA GLY A 138 -1.58 -14.38 -24.54
C GLY A 138 -2.24 -13.09 -24.03
N GLU A 139 -1.52 -11.97 -24.10
CA GLU A 139 -1.89 -10.66 -23.53
C GLU A 139 -3.29 -10.18 -23.96
N ASP A 140 -3.65 -10.40 -25.23
CA ASP A 140 -4.95 -10.04 -25.81
C ASP A 140 -6.13 -10.83 -25.21
N HIS A 141 -5.83 -12.01 -24.67
CA HIS A 141 -6.80 -12.86 -24.00
C HIS A 141 -6.90 -12.60 -22.50
N GLN A 142 -6.14 -11.63 -21.97
CA GLN A 142 -6.17 -11.29 -20.55
C GLN A 142 -7.06 -10.09 -20.29
N ARG A 143 -8.07 -10.26 -19.44
CA ARG A 143 -8.81 -9.16 -18.80
C ARG A 143 -8.44 -9.11 -17.33
N LEU A 144 -7.81 -8.02 -16.89
CA LEU A 144 -7.40 -7.81 -15.50
C LEU A 144 -8.43 -6.91 -14.80
N LEU A 145 -8.83 -7.30 -13.60
CA LEU A 145 -9.75 -6.54 -12.76
C LEU A 145 -9.15 -6.30 -11.37
N TYR A 146 -9.30 -5.07 -10.89
CA TYR A 146 -8.92 -4.68 -9.53
C TYR A 146 -10.07 -3.91 -8.89
N LEU A 147 -10.51 -4.34 -7.70
CA LEU A 147 -11.64 -3.75 -6.98
C LEU A 147 -12.91 -3.60 -7.87
N GLY A 148 -13.16 -4.59 -8.72
CA GLY A 148 -14.30 -4.60 -9.64
C GLY A 148 -14.15 -3.71 -10.89
N LYS A 149 -13.02 -3.01 -11.07
CA LYS A 149 -12.74 -2.19 -12.25
C LYS A 149 -11.81 -2.92 -13.22
N GLU A 150 -12.14 -2.93 -14.50
CA GLU A 150 -11.25 -3.41 -15.56
C GLU A 150 -10.05 -2.46 -15.69
N LEU A 151 -8.85 -3.03 -15.76
CA LEU A 151 -7.61 -2.28 -15.92
C LEU A 151 -7.36 -1.99 -17.40
N GLU A 152 -7.17 -0.71 -17.72
CA GLU A 152 -6.82 -0.24 -19.06
C GLU A 152 -5.31 -0.36 -19.32
N ASN A 153 -4.93 -0.89 -20.50
CA ASN A 153 -3.55 -1.19 -20.88
C ASN A 153 -2.57 -0.01 -20.73
N GLU A 154 -3.02 1.20 -21.08
CA GLU A 154 -2.18 2.42 -21.11
C GLU A 154 -1.98 3.05 -19.73
N LYS A 155 -2.76 2.63 -18.72
CA LYS A 155 -2.67 3.19 -17.37
C LYS A 155 -1.60 2.47 -16.55
N LYS A 156 -0.94 3.23 -15.68
CA LYS A 156 0.04 2.72 -14.72
C LYS A 156 -0.64 2.04 -13.53
N LEU A 157 0.03 1.07 -12.89
CA LEU A 157 -0.49 0.40 -11.69
C LEU A 157 -0.71 1.38 -10.53
N GLY A 158 0.15 2.38 -10.38
CA GLY A 158 0.01 3.45 -9.39
C GLY A 158 -1.26 4.29 -9.55
N HIS A 159 -1.77 4.46 -10.77
CA HIS A 159 -3.04 5.17 -11.02
C HIS A 159 -4.23 4.47 -10.31
N TYR A 160 -4.17 3.14 -10.21
CA TYR A 160 -5.18 2.34 -9.53
C TYR A 160 -4.89 2.10 -8.04
N LYS A 161 -3.82 2.71 -7.50
CA LYS A 161 -3.33 2.46 -6.14
C LYS A 161 -3.07 0.97 -5.87
N ILE A 162 -2.56 0.27 -6.89
CA ILE A 162 -2.13 -1.12 -6.77
C ILE A 162 -0.76 -1.13 -6.07
N GLY A 163 -0.69 -1.80 -4.93
CA GLY A 163 0.50 -1.89 -4.11
C GLY A 163 1.05 -3.31 -4.00
N PRO A 164 2.09 -3.51 -3.17
CA PRO A 164 2.62 -4.83 -2.89
C PRO A 164 1.53 -5.75 -2.30
N TYR A 165 1.50 -6.99 -2.77
CA TYR A 165 0.55 -8.03 -2.37
C TYR A 165 -0.93 -7.75 -2.70
N SER A 166 -1.23 -6.71 -3.47
CA SER A 166 -2.58 -6.50 -4.01
C SER A 166 -3.03 -7.70 -4.84
N THR A 167 -4.30 -8.07 -4.70
CA THR A 167 -4.92 -9.16 -5.47
C THR A 167 -5.61 -8.61 -6.72
N ILE A 168 -5.17 -9.04 -7.89
CA ILE A 168 -5.76 -8.74 -9.19
C ILE A 168 -6.47 -9.98 -9.70
N HIS A 169 -7.71 -9.83 -10.14
CA HIS A 169 -8.47 -10.93 -10.73
C HIS A 169 -8.22 -10.95 -12.23
N MET A 170 -7.83 -12.10 -12.78
CA MET A 170 -7.61 -12.29 -14.20
C MET A 170 -8.68 -13.21 -14.79
N VAL A 171 -9.28 -12.75 -15.89
CA VAL A 171 -10.27 -13.46 -16.67
C VAL A 171 -9.70 -13.71 -18.07
N GLN A 172 -9.73 -14.97 -18.50
CA GLN A 172 -9.35 -15.34 -19.86
C GLN A 172 -10.51 -15.07 -20.83
N ARG A 173 -10.25 -14.32 -21.90
CA ARG A 173 -11.14 -14.21 -23.06
C ARG A 173 -10.89 -15.41 -23.97
N MET A 174 -11.95 -16.14 -24.32
CA MET A 174 -11.86 -17.29 -25.22
C MET A 174 -11.87 -16.83 -26.68
N LEU A 175 -10.90 -17.28 -27.49
CA LEU A 175 -11.00 -17.22 -28.95
C LEU A 175 -11.99 -18.31 -29.40
N GLY A 176 -13.25 -17.92 -29.57
CA GLY A 176 -14.30 -18.80 -30.09
C GLY A 176 -15.59 -18.77 -29.26
N GLY A 177 -16.45 -17.80 -29.55
CA GLY A 177 -17.92 -17.93 -29.53
C GLY A 177 -18.69 -18.39 -28.28
N ARG A 178 -18.07 -18.68 -27.13
CA ARG A 178 -18.81 -19.08 -25.91
C ARG A 178 -18.54 -18.13 -24.75
N LEU A 179 -19.39 -17.10 -24.66
CA LEU A 179 -19.50 -16.21 -23.50
C LEU A 179 -19.95 -17.02 -22.28
N ILE A 180 -19.06 -17.25 -21.31
CA ILE A 180 -19.46 -17.66 -19.97
C ILE A 180 -19.44 -16.40 -19.10
N LEU A 181 -20.62 -15.81 -18.89
CA LEU A 181 -20.82 -14.72 -17.94
C LEU A 181 -20.72 -15.30 -16.53
N PHE A 182 -19.54 -15.24 -15.92
CA PHE A 182 -19.42 -15.46 -14.48
C PHE A 182 -19.79 -14.17 -13.76
N ASN A 183 -20.97 -14.19 -13.15
CA ASN A 183 -21.53 -13.12 -12.34
C ASN A 183 -20.64 -12.94 -11.10
N ILE A 184 -19.76 -11.94 -11.09
CA ILE A 184 -18.96 -11.59 -9.90
C ILE A 184 -19.83 -10.69 -9.00
N LEU A 185 -20.95 -11.21 -8.52
CA LEU A 185 -21.72 -10.59 -7.43
C LEU A 185 -22.37 -11.71 -6.61
N SER A 186 -21.64 -12.23 -5.64
CA SER A 186 -22.18 -12.74 -4.36
C SER A 186 -21.02 -13.25 -3.50
N TYR A 187 -20.51 -12.39 -2.65
CA TYR A 187 -20.08 -12.81 -1.31
C TYR A 187 -20.79 -11.87 -0.35
N GLY A 188 -21.91 -12.36 0.18
CA GLY A 188 -22.45 -11.92 1.46
C GLY A 188 -21.74 -12.64 2.59
#